data_AF-A0AAJ0HL13-F1
#
_entry.id   AF-A0AAJ0HL13-F1
#
_cell.length_a   1.000
_cell.length_b   1.000
_cell.length_c   1.000
_cell.angle_alpha   90.00
_cell.angle_beta   90.00
_cell.angle_gamma   90.00
#
_symmetry.space_group_name_H-M   'P 1'
#
loop_
_entity.id
_entity.type
_entity.pdbx_description
1 polymer ?
#
loop_
_entity_poly.entity_id
_entity_poly.type
_entity_poly.pdbx_seq_one_letter_code
_entity_poly.pdbx_strand_id
1 'polypeptide(L)'
;MGDKHSSHKTKAQFERQLKLWNFVKNLSPAAWKDTDYQTKKQKLEGKETNIIVSGVKMPLKKVRKAVSRSCYETVHEMLRAPPSPPALDDVPVRFSTPPDITDTNAYARFKRVLRMMASQLLKTTNTSLWVFDE
;
A
#
# COMPACT_ATOMS: atom_id res chain seq x y z
N MET A 1 46.11 0.56 -3.26
CA MET A 1 45.43 -0.68 -3.68
C MET A 1 43.93 -0.40 -3.77
N GLY A 2 43.30 -0.63 -4.92
CA GLY A 2 41.87 -0.39 -5.11
C GLY A 2 41.11 -1.71 -5.05
N ASP A 3 40.34 -1.92 -3.99
CA ASP A 3 39.55 -3.13 -3.81
C ASP A 3 38.40 -3.19 -4.82
N LYS A 4 38.52 -4.12 -5.77
CA LYS A 4 37.48 -4.45 -6.74
C LYS A 4 36.45 -5.35 -6.06
N HIS A 5 35.54 -4.77 -5.27
CA HIS A 5 34.37 -5.48 -4.78
C HIS A 5 33.30 -5.57 -5.88
N SER A 6 33.54 -6.35 -6.93
CA SER A 6 32.49 -6.74 -7.87
C SER A 6 31.65 -7.85 -7.23
N SER A 7 30.78 -7.47 -6.30
CA SER A 7 29.82 -8.40 -5.68
C SER A 7 28.77 -8.82 -6.70
N HIS A 8 29.09 -9.83 -7.50
CA HIS A 8 28.11 -10.51 -8.35
C HIS A 8 27.17 -11.30 -7.44
N LYS A 9 26.08 -10.66 -7.01
CA LYS A 9 25.01 -11.36 -6.31
C LYS A 9 24.42 -12.42 -7.24
N THR A 10 24.21 -13.62 -6.71
CA THR A 10 23.61 -14.71 -7.49
C THR A 10 22.11 -14.46 -7.68
N LYS A 11 21.53 -15.04 -8.72
CA LYS A 11 20.07 -14.97 -8.98
C LYS A 11 19.24 -15.31 -7.75
N ALA A 12 19.64 -16.36 -7.01
CA ALA A 12 18.95 -16.79 -5.79
C ALA A 12 18.96 -15.73 -4.69
N GLN A 13 20.04 -14.95 -4.56
CA GLN A 13 20.12 -13.86 -3.59
C GLN A 13 19.16 -12.72 -3.95
N PHE A 14 19.02 -12.39 -5.23
CA PHE A 14 18.02 -11.41 -5.68
C PHE A 14 16.59 -11.90 -5.47
N GLU A 15 16.29 -13.17 -5.80
CA GLU A 15 14.97 -13.75 -5.58
C GLU A 15 14.59 -13.75 -4.10
N ARG A 16 15.54 -14.06 -3.20
CA ARG A 16 15.34 -13.95 -1.76
C ARG A 16 15.04 -12.52 -1.34
N GLN A 17 15.77 -11.55 -1.87
CA GLN A 17 15.57 -10.14 -1.53
C GLN A 17 14.22 -9.60 -2.01
N LEU A 18 13.80 -9.97 -3.23
CA LEU A 18 12.49 -9.60 -3.77
C LEU A 18 11.34 -10.16 -2.91
N LYS A 19 11.47 -11.40 -2.43
CA LYS A 19 10.52 -11.98 -1.48
C LYS A 19 10.48 -11.23 -0.16
N LEU A 20 11.63 -10.87 0.40
CA LEU A 20 11.72 -10.09 1.65
C LEU A 20 11.11 -8.69 1.51
N TRP A 21 11.19 -8.10 0.33
CA TRP A 21 10.55 -6.81 0.03
C TRP A 21 9.08 -6.94 -0.41
N ASN A 22 8.49 -8.14 -0.32
CA ASN A 22 7.13 -8.44 -0.77
C ASN A 22 6.86 -8.07 -2.24
N PHE A 23 7.87 -8.11 -3.11
CA PHE A 23 7.69 -7.99 -4.56
C PHE A 23 7.16 -9.31 -5.11
N VAL A 24 5.87 -9.30 -5.43
CA VAL A 24 5.22 -10.44 -6.09
C VAL A 24 5.07 -10.19 -7.58
N LYS A 25 5.32 -11.25 -8.36
CA LYS A 25 5.04 -11.25 -9.80
C LYS A 25 3.54 -11.37 -10.09
N ASN A 26 2.85 -12.19 -9.29
CA ASN A 26 1.42 -12.47 -9.42
C ASN A 26 0.77 -12.40 -8.05
N LEU A 27 -0.47 -11.89 -8.00
CA LEU A 27 -1.30 -11.95 -6.80
C LEU A 27 -1.99 -13.32 -6.69
N SER A 28 -2.25 -13.73 -5.45
CA SER A 28 -3.04 -14.92 -5.17
C SER A 28 -4.51 -14.71 -5.56
N PRO A 29 -5.30 -15.79 -5.76
CA PRO A 29 -6.73 -15.66 -6.01
C PRO A 29 -7.48 -14.91 -4.90
N ALA A 30 -7.09 -15.12 -3.64
CA ALA A 30 -7.65 -14.40 -2.49
C ALA A 30 -7.36 -12.88 -2.59
N ALA A 31 -6.12 -12.49 -2.88
CA ALA A 31 -5.77 -11.08 -3.08
C ALA A 31 -6.54 -10.44 -4.25
N TRP A 32 -6.84 -11.20 -5.31
CA TRP A 32 -7.70 -10.70 -6.39
C TRP A 32 -9.15 -10.53 -5.96
N LYS A 33 -9.70 -11.43 -5.13
CA LYS A 33 -11.05 -11.29 -4.55
C LYS A 33 -11.16 -10.03 -3.69
N ASP A 34 -10.18 -9.79 -2.83
CA ASP A 34 -10.11 -8.58 -2.01
C ASP A 34 -10.02 -7.32 -2.87
N THR A 35 -9.22 -7.39 -3.94
CA THR A 35 -9.08 -6.29 -4.89
C THR A 35 -10.38 -5.99 -5.61
N ASP A 36 -11.12 -7.01 -6.03
CA ASP A 36 -12.43 -6.85 -6.65
C ASP A 36 -13.45 -6.26 -5.67
N TYR A 37 -13.49 -6.76 -4.43
CA TYR A 37 -14.34 -6.22 -3.37
C TYR A 37 -14.08 -4.73 -3.12
N GLN A 38 -12.82 -4.33 -2.91
CA GLN A 38 -12.44 -2.93 -2.68
C GLN A 38 -12.75 -2.04 -3.89
N THR A 39 -12.54 -2.56 -5.11
CA THR A 39 -12.85 -1.83 -6.34
C THR A 39 -14.35 -1.60 -6.49
N LYS A 40 -15.17 -2.62 -6.22
CA LYS A 40 -16.64 -2.53 -6.22
C LYS A 40 -17.11 -1.53 -5.17
N LYS A 41 -16.58 -1.60 -3.95
CA LYS A 41 -16.90 -0.67 -2.86
C LYS A 41 -16.60 0.79 -3.25
N GLN A 42 -15.40 1.07 -3.75
CA GLN A 42 -15.02 2.44 -4.15
C GLN A 42 -15.81 2.94 -5.36
N LYS A 43 -16.20 2.05 -6.27
CA LYS A 43 -17.10 2.40 -7.39
C LYS A 43 -18.48 2.84 -6.89
N LEU A 44 -19.03 2.19 -5.85
CA LEU A 44 -20.28 2.61 -5.22
C LEU A 44 -20.15 4.01 -4.58
N GLU A 45 -18.97 4.32 -4.06
CA GLU A 45 -18.63 5.66 -3.53
C GLU A 45 -18.30 6.68 -4.64
N GLY A 46 -18.35 6.32 -5.93
CA GLY A 46 -18.06 7.21 -7.05
C GLY A 46 -16.58 7.55 -7.24
N LYS A 47 -15.66 6.80 -6.64
CA LYS A 47 -14.20 7.06 -6.69
C LYS A 47 -13.52 6.25 -7.78
N GLU A 48 -12.63 6.90 -8.53
CA GLU A 48 -11.72 6.21 -9.43
C GLU A 48 -10.56 5.57 -8.65
N THR A 49 -10.29 4.30 -8.91
CA THR A 49 -9.28 3.54 -8.15
C THR A 49 -8.09 3.18 -9.04
N ASN A 50 -6.90 3.56 -8.59
CA ASN A 50 -5.66 3.02 -9.14
C ASN A 50 -5.21 1.86 -8.27
N ILE A 51 -5.03 0.70 -8.90
CA ILE A 51 -4.50 -0.50 -8.23
C ILE A 51 -3.00 -0.52 -8.45
N ILE A 52 -2.24 -0.45 -7.38
CA ILE A 52 -0.78 -0.48 -7.39
C ILE A 52 -0.34 -1.82 -6.77
N VAL A 53 0.40 -2.61 -7.54
CA VAL A 53 0.93 -3.91 -7.10
C VAL A 53 2.44 -3.83 -7.09
N SER A 54 3.07 -4.10 -5.95
CA SER A 54 4.54 -4.03 -5.80
C SER A 54 5.12 -2.68 -6.29
N GLY A 55 4.40 -1.58 -6.04
CA GLY A 55 4.79 -0.23 -6.48
C GLY A 55 4.47 0.12 -7.94
N VAL A 56 3.96 -0.81 -8.75
CA VAL A 56 3.62 -0.57 -10.15
C VAL A 56 2.12 -0.38 -10.34
N LYS A 57 1.72 0.72 -10.98
CA LYS A 57 0.32 0.97 -11.35
C LYS A 57 -0.14 -0.04 -12.40
N MET A 58 -1.16 -0.83 -12.06
CA MET A 58 -1.72 -1.84 -12.94
C MET A 58 -2.80 -1.24 -13.86
N PRO A 59 -2.73 -1.46 -15.18
CA PRO A 59 -3.80 -1.07 -16.10
C PRO A 59 -5.12 -1.77 -15.75
N LEU A 60 -6.22 -1.04 -15.73
CA LEU A 60 -7.55 -1.56 -15.41
C LEU A 60 -7.95 -2.77 -16.28
N LYS A 61 -7.56 -2.77 -17.57
CA LYS A 61 -7.79 -3.92 -18.47
C LYS A 61 -7.14 -5.21 -17.95
N LYS A 62 -5.94 -5.13 -17.37
CA LYS A 62 -5.25 -6.28 -16.78
C LYS A 62 -5.92 -6.73 -15.49
N VAL A 63 -6.31 -5.78 -14.63
CA VAL A 63 -7.03 -6.06 -13.39
C VAL A 63 -8.33 -6.80 -13.69
N ARG A 64 -9.18 -6.28 -14.57
CA ARG A 64 -10.46 -6.91 -14.94
C ARG A 64 -10.28 -8.34 -15.42
N LYS A 65 -9.26 -8.59 -16.25
CA LYS A 65 -8.92 -9.92 -16.76
C LYS A 65 -8.43 -10.87 -15.66
N ALA A 66 -7.70 -10.37 -14.66
CA ALA A 66 -7.22 -11.18 -13.55
C ALA A 66 -8.36 -11.51 -12.59
N VAL A 67 -9.18 -10.51 -12.23
CA VAL A 67 -10.40 -10.68 -11.44
C VAL A 67 -11.33 -11.70 -12.09
N SER A 68 -11.62 -11.57 -13.39
CA SER A 68 -12.52 -12.50 -14.08
C SER A 68 -12.04 -13.94 -14.08
N ARG A 69 -10.73 -14.18 -13.96
CA ARG A 69 -10.15 -15.53 -13.89
C ARG A 69 -10.13 -16.10 -12.49
N SER A 70 -9.95 -15.25 -11.48
CA SER A 70 -9.67 -15.67 -10.10
C SER A 70 -10.85 -15.51 -9.15
N CYS A 71 -11.85 -14.71 -9.51
CA CYS A 71 -13.01 -14.37 -8.67
C CYS A 71 -14.29 -15.01 -9.20
N TYR A 72 -14.22 -16.29 -9.63
CA TYR A 72 -15.44 -17.06 -9.89
C TYR A 72 -16.08 -17.41 -8.54
N GLU A 73 -17.37 -17.12 -8.42
CA GLU A 73 -18.21 -17.48 -7.27
C GLU A 73 -19.23 -18.52 -7.72
N THR A 74 -19.35 -19.59 -6.96
CA THR A 74 -20.39 -20.60 -7.18
C THR A 74 -21.75 -20.09 -6.65
N VAL A 75 -22.86 -20.59 -7.18
CA VAL A 75 -24.22 -20.22 -6.74
C VAL A 75 -24.40 -20.36 -5.22
N HIS A 76 -23.78 -21.38 -4.63
CA HIS A 76 -23.80 -21.62 -3.19
C HIS A 76 -22.99 -20.57 -2.39
N GLU A 77 -21.90 -20.04 -2.93
CA GLU A 77 -21.15 -18.93 -2.32
C GLU A 77 -21.92 -17.61 -2.40
N MET A 78 -22.69 -17.38 -3.47
CA MET A 78 -23.53 -16.18 -3.60
C MET A 78 -24.73 -16.16 -2.66
N LEU A 79 -25.29 -17.35 -2.34
CA LEU A 79 -26.39 -17.51 -1.39
C LEU A 79 -25.95 -17.29 0.07
N ARG A 80 -24.66 -17.43 0.36
CA ARG A 80 -24.09 -17.14 1.68
C ARG A 80 -23.72 -15.66 1.72
N ALA A 81 -24.08 -14.95 2.80
CA ALA A 81 -23.64 -13.56 2.96
C ALA A 81 -22.10 -13.51 2.80
N PRO A 82 -21.55 -12.74 1.84
CA PRO A 82 -20.13 -12.78 1.56
C PRO A 82 -19.38 -12.34 2.82
N PRO A 83 -18.50 -13.19 3.39
CA PRO A 83 -17.68 -12.76 4.51
C PRO A 83 -16.87 -11.55 4.04
N SER A 84 -16.82 -10.49 4.86
CA SER A 84 -15.88 -9.41 4.61
C SER A 84 -14.51 -10.05 4.41
N PRO A 85 -13.83 -9.80 3.28
CA PRO A 85 -12.53 -10.39 3.06
C PRO A 85 -11.62 -10.07 4.26
N PRO A 86 -10.90 -11.07 4.81
CA PRO A 86 -9.98 -10.84 5.91
C PRO A 86 -8.96 -9.79 5.47
N ALA A 87 -8.62 -8.84 6.34
CA ALA A 87 -7.59 -7.86 6.03
C ALA A 87 -6.28 -8.60 5.79
N LEU A 88 -5.90 -8.77 4.51
CA LEU A 88 -4.64 -9.39 4.14
C LEU A 88 -3.52 -8.36 4.35
N ASP A 89 -3.01 -8.26 5.57
CA ASP A 89 -1.95 -7.32 5.96
C ASP A 89 -0.64 -7.53 5.15
N ASP A 90 -0.44 -8.74 4.60
CA ASP A 90 0.77 -9.11 3.84
C ASP A 90 0.65 -8.97 2.30
N VAL A 91 -0.47 -8.47 1.78
CA VAL A 91 -0.66 -8.38 0.34
C VAL A 91 -0.08 -7.06 -0.21
N PRO A 92 0.82 -7.08 -1.21
CA PRO A 92 1.46 -5.88 -1.76
C PRO A 92 0.54 -5.12 -2.73
N VAL A 93 -0.74 -4.99 -2.39
CA VAL A 93 -1.76 -4.25 -3.15
C VAL A 93 -2.09 -2.98 -2.40
N ARG A 94 -1.88 -1.83 -3.05
CA ARG A 94 -2.33 -0.53 -2.56
C ARG A 94 -3.40 0.02 -3.48
N PHE A 95 -4.48 0.48 -2.88
CA PHE A 95 -5.49 1.28 -3.55
C PHE A 95 -5.12 2.75 -3.38
N SER A 96 -4.89 3.43 -4.49
CA SER A 96 -4.73 4.88 -4.49
C SER A 96 -5.90 5.47 -5.25
N THR A 97 -6.75 6.20 -4.54
CA THR A 97 -7.57 7.23 -5.19
C THR A 97 -6.57 8.27 -5.72
N PRO A 98 -6.64 8.67 -7.01
CA PRO A 98 -5.91 9.86 -7.45
C PRO A 98 -6.23 10.98 -6.45
N PRO A 99 -5.25 11.77 -5.98
CA PRO A 99 -5.58 12.99 -5.26
C PRO A 99 -6.52 13.77 -6.18
N ASP A 100 -7.69 14.12 -5.66
CA ASP A 100 -8.57 15.05 -6.35
C ASP A 100 -7.73 16.31 -6.61
N ILE A 101 -7.38 16.54 -7.86
CA ILE A 101 -6.47 17.62 -8.26
C ILE A 101 -7.13 18.99 -8.03
N THR A 102 -8.41 19.00 -7.63
CA THR A 102 -9.15 20.18 -7.18
C THR A 102 -9.01 20.45 -5.66
N ASP A 103 -8.42 19.53 -4.87
CA ASP A 103 -8.13 19.76 -3.45
C ASP A 103 -6.92 20.67 -3.27
N THR A 104 -7.16 21.96 -3.54
CA THR A 104 -6.27 23.10 -3.33
C THR A 104 -5.72 23.14 -1.89
N ASN A 105 -6.36 22.42 -0.95
CA ASN A 105 -6.04 22.40 0.47
C ASN A 105 -5.24 21.17 0.93
N ALA A 106 -4.93 20.20 0.07
CA ALA A 106 -4.12 19.03 0.44
C ALA A 106 -2.72 19.42 0.95
N TYR A 107 -2.07 20.38 0.25
CA TYR A 107 -0.77 20.91 0.66
C TYR A 107 -0.85 21.76 1.94
N ALA A 108 -1.96 22.48 2.15
CA ALA A 108 -2.21 23.24 3.36
C ALA A 108 -2.40 22.33 4.59
N ARG A 109 -3.11 21.20 4.43
CA ARG A 109 -3.26 20.17 5.46
C ARG A 109 -1.93 19.53 5.82
N PHE A 110 -1.12 19.15 4.82
CA PHE A 110 0.23 18.61 5.04
C PHE A 110 1.12 19.61 5.79
N LYS A 111 1.14 20.89 5.38
CA LYS A 111 1.87 21.96 6.08
C LYS A 111 1.40 22.14 7.52
N ARG A 112 0.11 21.97 7.81
CA ARG A 112 -0.45 22.06 9.16
C ARG A 112 0.04 20.90 10.03
N VAL A 113 0.01 19.67 9.52
CA VAL A 113 0.54 18.48 10.23
C VAL A 113 2.03 18.65 10.51
N LEU A 114 2.80 19.10 9.52
CA LEU A 114 4.24 19.33 9.66
C LEU A 114 4.56 20.40 10.72
N ARG A 115 3.81 21.52 10.73
CA ARG A 115 3.93 22.57 11.76
C ARG A 115 3.58 22.04 13.15
N MET A 116 2.59 21.15 13.24
CA MET A 116 2.15 20.57 14.50
C MET A 116 3.21 19.62 15.09
N MET A 117 3.88 18.84 14.24
CA MET A 117 4.99 18.00 14.66
C MET A 117 6.24 18.80 15.03
N ALA A 118 6.59 19.83 14.25
CA ALA A 118 7.72 20.71 14.57
C ALA A 118 7.51 21.45 15.92
N SER A 119 6.28 21.87 16.22
CA SER A 119 5.96 22.53 17.50
C SER A 119 5.93 21.57 18.69
N GLN A 120 5.71 20.27 18.49
CA GLN A 120 5.89 19.26 19.54
C GLN A 120 7.38 19.04 19.84
N LEU A 121 8.23 18.96 18.81
CA LEU A 121 9.69 18.78 18.97
C LEU A 121 10.37 20.00 19.65
N LEU A 122 9.86 21.21 19.42
CA LEU A 122 10.34 22.42 20.09
C LEU A 122 9.88 22.53 21.55
N LYS A 123 8.76 21.89 21.92
CA LYS A 123 8.30 21.85 23.32
C LYS A 123 9.09 20.83 24.15
N THR A 124 9.48 19.70 23.56
CA THR A 124 10.24 18.64 24.24
C THR A 124 11.71 18.99 24.51
N THR A 125 12.27 19.95 23.78
CA THR A 125 13.67 20.39 23.94
C THR A 125 13.84 21.49 24.99
N ASN A 126 12.75 22.05 25.53
CA ASN A 126 12.80 23.14 26.51
C ASN A 126 12.47 22.68 27.95
N THR A 127 12.37 21.37 28.20
CA THR A 127 12.01 20.81 29.52
C THR A 127 13.04 19.84 30.11
N SER A 128 14.32 19.90 29.71
CA SER A 128 15.36 19.07 30.34
C SER A 128 16.71 19.75 30.58
N LEU A 129 16.71 21.05 30.93
CA LEU A 129 17.94 21.76 31.37
C LEU A 129 17.89 22.30 32.80
N TRP A 130 16.97 21.81 33.64
CA TRP A 130 16.96 22.15 35.07
C TRP A 130 16.78 20.91 35.94
N VAL A 131 17.83 20.10 36.09
CA VAL A 131 18.15 19.37 37.33
C VAL A 131 19.65 19.06 37.33
N PHE A 132 20.47 19.93 37.91
CA PHE A 132 21.75 19.57 38.55
C PHE A 132 22.18 20.76 39.43
N ASP A 133 21.89 20.62 40.72
CA ASP A 133 22.50 21.21 41.92
C ASP A 133 21.56 20.69 43.03
N GLU A 134 21.97 19.98 44.08
CA GLU A 134 23.19 20.03 44.90
C GLU A 134 23.40 18.66 45.58
#